data_AF-A0A6A6X2Q1-F1
#
_entry.id   AF-A0A6A6X2Q1-F1
#
_cell.length_a   1.000
_cell.length_b   1.000
_cell.length_c   1.000
_cell.angle_alpha   90.00
_cell.angle_beta   90.00
_cell.angle_gamma   90.00
#
_symmetry.space_group_name_H-M   'P 1'
#
loop_
_entity.id
_entity.type
_entity.pdbx_description
1 polymer ?
#
loop_
_entity_poly.entity_id
_entity_poly.type
_entity_poly.pdbx_seq_one_letter_code
_entity_poly.pdbx_strand_id
1 'polypeptide(L)'
;MNARIPARRLGQSAFAALKPTPTYWTCNPPLPLRTRRTLATSPLRRKENHDSIPTQEKDISNPILEKYLEKQQQKTEAGNIPTRPTIREGVLPKKTHTILNPEYETTLQKPSDSSPEALQKWEAEKEAQARHMAAAEESQLSSLKLDPDPVGRRSWERKMVITSLRKRGRLTKAMKLKREERESRYKSPFLPTSIKKLTKLMNQIAGKTVEEALVQLRFSKKKVARDVWKGLKLARDEAIVGRGMGLGAAQEESTEEELKRLEEEDAKERKVKEAEKAKKKADIEAARKARSSNTPADVEDENAAKKEKDESLAQELAGSTPGEPTEAELAELLLPDGVRRTTKKGKATVIELKDGKSKRVYDPTEMYVDQAWVGRGTAQRSPEFRARGKVNMLTHRTTSFSVVLKEEKTRMRISEEIKKKRSTRKLWVALPDRPVTAQRQYCLW
;
A
#
# COMPACT_ATOMS: atom_id res chain seq x y z
N MET A 1 60.24 24.35 -29.65
CA MET A 1 59.79 23.01 -30.07
C MET A 1 58.48 23.19 -30.80
N ASN A 2 58.53 23.15 -32.14
CA ASN A 2 57.43 23.55 -33.02
C ASN A 2 56.54 22.33 -33.32
N ALA A 3 55.27 22.38 -32.89
CA ALA A 3 54.29 21.36 -33.22
C ALA A 3 53.84 21.51 -34.69
N ARG A 4 54.18 20.51 -35.51
CA ARG A 4 53.72 20.36 -36.89
C ARG A 4 52.22 20.06 -36.90
N ILE A 5 51.44 20.93 -37.53
CA ILE A 5 50.08 20.63 -37.97
C ILE A 5 50.18 20.18 -39.43
N PRO A 6 49.78 18.95 -39.82
CA PRO A 6 49.68 18.61 -41.22
C PRO A 6 48.41 19.21 -41.84
N ALA A 7 48.60 19.86 -42.98
CA ALA A 7 47.55 20.46 -43.78
C ALA A 7 46.98 19.47 -44.82
N ARG A 8 45.67 19.60 -45.06
CA ARG A 8 44.89 19.27 -46.28
C ARG A 8 44.74 17.80 -46.71
N ARG A 9 43.48 17.37 -46.79
CA ARG A 9 42.87 16.92 -48.07
C ARG A 9 41.43 17.43 -48.18
N LEU A 10 41.25 18.46 -49.00
CA LEU A 10 39.98 18.78 -49.65
C LEU A 10 39.88 17.98 -50.95
N GLY A 11 38.67 17.52 -51.25
CA GLY A 11 38.28 17.06 -52.58
C GLY A 11 38.25 15.55 -52.73
N GLN A 12 37.07 14.95 -52.49
CA GLN A 12 36.47 14.03 -53.45
C GLN A 12 34.96 14.25 -53.52
N SER A 13 34.48 14.14 -54.74
CA SER A 13 33.26 14.67 -55.34
C SER A 13 31.99 13.91 -54.99
N ALA A 14 30.89 14.67 -54.94
CA ALA A 14 29.52 14.27 -54.63
C ALA A 14 28.81 13.49 -55.77
N PHE A 15 29.41 12.43 -56.32
CA PHE A 15 28.80 11.63 -57.40
C PHE A 15 28.80 10.11 -57.20
N ALA A 16 28.88 9.62 -55.96
CA ALA A 16 28.82 8.18 -55.67
C ALA A 16 27.56 7.71 -54.89
N ALA A 17 26.52 8.54 -54.78
CA ALA A 17 25.35 8.27 -53.92
C ALA A 17 24.11 7.69 -54.64
N LEU A 18 24.21 7.22 -55.88
CA LEU A 18 23.06 6.68 -56.63
C LEU A 18 23.42 5.42 -57.45
N LYS A 19 23.62 4.29 -56.76
CA LYS A 19 23.36 2.95 -57.29
C LYS A 19 22.97 2.00 -56.15
N PRO A 20 21.73 1.49 -56.06
CA PRO A 20 21.45 0.33 -55.25
C PRO A 20 21.61 -0.92 -56.12
N THR A 21 22.65 -1.73 -55.88
CA THR A 21 22.63 -3.15 -56.25
C THR A 21 22.37 -3.99 -55.00
N PRO A 22 21.39 -4.90 -55.05
CA PRO A 22 21.09 -5.81 -53.95
C PRO A 22 22.02 -7.01 -53.98
N THR A 23 22.01 -7.79 -52.89
CA THR A 23 22.57 -9.14 -52.67
C THR A 23 23.76 -9.19 -51.72
N TYR A 24 23.49 -9.34 -50.42
CA TYR A 24 24.15 -10.38 -49.63
C TYR A 24 23.14 -10.98 -48.65
N TRP A 25 23.03 -12.30 -48.78
CA TRP A 25 22.29 -13.20 -47.94
C TRP A 25 22.81 -13.14 -46.51
N THR A 26 21.92 -12.93 -45.54
CA THR A 26 22.13 -13.38 -44.18
C THR A 26 21.00 -14.35 -43.84
N CYS A 27 21.39 -15.60 -43.58
CA CYS A 27 20.51 -16.65 -43.09
C CYS A 27 20.00 -16.26 -41.70
N ASN A 28 18.78 -15.75 -41.61
CA ASN A 28 18.00 -15.82 -40.39
C ASN A 28 17.29 -17.19 -40.37
N PRO A 29 17.33 -17.97 -39.27
CA PRO A 29 16.49 -19.14 -39.16
C PRO A 29 15.01 -18.71 -39.24
N PRO A 30 14.13 -19.48 -39.90
CA PRO A 30 12.72 -19.16 -39.97
C PRO A 30 12.13 -19.31 -38.58
N LEU A 31 11.98 -18.19 -37.86
CA LEU A 31 10.95 -18.09 -36.84
C LEU A 31 9.64 -18.47 -37.55
N PRO A 32 8.87 -19.47 -37.06
CA PRO A 32 7.56 -19.69 -37.62
C PRO A 32 6.80 -18.38 -37.46
N LEU A 33 6.39 -17.82 -38.60
CA LEU A 33 5.33 -16.84 -38.69
C LEU A 33 4.12 -17.47 -38.00
N ARG A 34 4.05 -17.36 -36.67
CA ARG A 34 2.78 -17.35 -35.97
C ARG A 34 2.08 -16.17 -36.58
N THR A 35 1.24 -16.44 -37.55
CA THR A 35 0.09 -15.60 -37.88
C THR A 35 -0.53 -15.28 -36.54
N ARG A 36 -0.25 -14.09 -36.01
CA ARG A 36 -1.07 -13.52 -34.95
C ARG A 36 -2.42 -13.33 -35.62
N ARG A 37 -3.27 -14.35 -35.54
CA ARG A 37 -4.72 -14.19 -35.60
C ARG A 37 -5.07 -13.39 -34.34
N THR A 38 -4.72 -12.11 -34.32
CA THR A 38 -5.51 -11.15 -33.57
C THR A 38 -6.84 -11.17 -34.30
N LEU A 39 -7.79 -11.94 -33.78
CA LEU A 39 -9.21 -11.70 -33.99
C LEU A 39 -9.46 -10.30 -33.44
N ALA A 40 -9.10 -9.29 -34.24
CA ALA A 40 -9.39 -7.92 -33.95
C ALA A 40 -10.89 -7.79 -34.18
N THR A 41 -11.66 -7.88 -33.09
CA THR A 41 -12.97 -7.26 -32.96
C THR A 41 -12.78 -5.75 -33.05
N SER A 42 -12.31 -5.28 -34.20
CA SER A 42 -12.23 -3.86 -34.51
C SER A 42 -13.62 -3.45 -34.98
N PRO A 43 -14.32 -2.57 -34.25
CA PRO A 43 -15.63 -2.08 -34.68
C PRO A 43 -15.56 -1.28 -35.98
N LEU A 44 -14.36 -0.93 -36.46
CA LEU A 44 -14.16 -0.04 -37.61
C LEU A 44 -14.00 -0.76 -38.96
N ARG A 45 -14.15 -2.10 -39.02
CA ARG A 45 -14.05 -2.85 -40.29
C ARG A 45 -15.30 -3.68 -40.58
N ARG A 46 -16.48 -3.07 -40.44
CA ARG A 46 -17.70 -3.57 -41.08
C ARG A 46 -18.12 -2.52 -42.09
N LYS A 47 -17.86 -2.76 -43.38
CA LYS A 47 -18.46 -1.98 -44.46
C LYS A 47 -19.97 -2.23 -44.37
N GLU A 48 -20.71 -1.24 -43.89
CA GLU A 48 -22.16 -1.23 -43.97
C GLU A 48 -22.52 -0.83 -45.40
N ASN A 49 -23.05 -1.77 -46.19
CA ASN A 49 -23.77 -1.45 -47.42
C ASN A 49 -25.06 -0.76 -46.99
N HIS A 50 -25.13 0.56 -47.13
CA HIS A 50 -26.29 1.36 -46.78
C HIS A 50 -27.28 1.37 -47.95
N ASP A 51 -28.31 0.54 -47.89
CA ASP A 51 -29.60 0.80 -48.52
C ASP A 51 -30.67 0.84 -47.40
N SER A 52 -31.55 1.83 -47.49
CA SER A 52 -32.44 2.38 -46.46
C SER A 52 -33.55 1.44 -45.95
N ILE A 53 -33.59 1.11 -44.64
CA ILE A 53 -34.75 0.52 -43.91
C ILE A 53 -34.75 1.02 -42.43
N PRO A 54 -35.92 1.24 -41.78
CA PRO A 54 -36.01 1.87 -40.45
C PRO A 54 -35.41 1.02 -39.33
N THR A 55 -34.85 1.72 -38.34
CA THR A 55 -34.07 1.24 -37.19
C THR A 55 -34.79 0.18 -36.33
N GLN A 56 -34.66 -1.09 -36.69
CA GLN A 56 -34.72 -2.18 -35.70
C GLN A 56 -33.36 -2.28 -35.02
N GLU A 57 -33.35 -2.42 -33.69
CA GLU A 57 -32.12 -2.57 -32.89
C GLU A 57 -31.28 -3.71 -33.49
N LYS A 58 -30.08 -3.39 -33.98
CA LYS A 58 -29.20 -4.39 -34.60
C LYS A 58 -28.79 -5.38 -33.51
N ASP A 59 -29.12 -6.66 -33.66
CA ASP A 59 -28.62 -7.72 -32.78
C ASP A 59 -27.08 -7.75 -32.83
N ILE A 60 -26.46 -7.31 -31.71
CA ILE A 60 -24.99 -7.29 -31.51
C ILE A 60 -24.48 -8.68 -31.11
N SER A 61 -25.39 -9.65 -30.92
CA SER A 61 -25.11 -11.03 -30.53
C SER A 61 -24.19 -11.72 -31.53
N ASN A 62 -23.05 -12.19 -31.04
CA ASN A 62 -22.19 -13.09 -31.80
C ASN A 62 -22.53 -14.53 -31.35
N PRO A 63 -23.28 -15.32 -32.14
CA PRO A 63 -23.78 -16.62 -31.71
C PRO A 63 -22.66 -17.63 -31.44
N ILE A 64 -21.47 -17.41 -32.01
CA ILE A 64 -20.28 -18.24 -31.73
C ILE A 64 -19.71 -17.91 -30.35
N LEU A 65 -19.73 -16.64 -29.98
CA LEU A 65 -19.25 -16.17 -28.67
C LEU A 65 -20.22 -16.57 -27.56
N GLU A 66 -21.52 -16.47 -27.79
CA GLU A 66 -22.56 -16.93 -26.86
C GLU A 66 -22.45 -18.44 -26.62
N LYS A 67 -22.40 -19.25 -27.69
CA LYS A 67 -22.14 -20.69 -27.58
C LYS A 67 -20.82 -21.01 -26.87
N TYR A 68 -19.79 -20.20 -27.07
CA TYR A 68 -18.52 -20.38 -26.38
C TYR A 68 -18.64 -20.07 -24.88
N LEU A 69 -19.31 -18.98 -24.51
CA LEU A 69 -19.53 -18.59 -23.12
C LEU A 69 -20.44 -19.60 -22.39
N GLU A 70 -21.54 -20.01 -23.01
CA GLU A 70 -22.42 -21.08 -22.51
C GLU A 70 -21.65 -22.38 -22.30
N LYS A 71 -20.81 -22.77 -23.26
CA LYS A 71 -19.95 -23.95 -23.14
C LYS A 71 -18.91 -23.80 -22.02
N GLN A 72 -18.45 -22.59 -21.70
CA GLN A 72 -17.57 -22.37 -20.54
C GLN A 72 -18.35 -22.45 -19.23
N GLN A 73 -19.57 -21.90 -19.17
CA GLN A 73 -20.47 -21.98 -18.02
C GLN A 73 -20.85 -23.44 -17.72
N GLN A 74 -21.24 -24.20 -18.74
CA GLN A 74 -21.53 -25.63 -18.63
C GLN A 74 -20.30 -26.44 -18.17
N LYS A 75 -19.09 -26.07 -18.61
CA LYS A 75 -17.84 -26.70 -18.14
C LYS A 75 -17.54 -26.40 -16.68
N THR A 76 -17.81 -25.17 -16.22
CA THR A 76 -17.64 -24.79 -14.81
C THR A 76 -18.67 -25.49 -13.93
N GLU A 77 -19.93 -25.59 -14.36
CA GLU A 77 -21.02 -26.26 -13.64
C GLU A 77 -20.83 -27.79 -13.59
N ALA A 78 -20.34 -28.40 -14.67
CA ALA A 78 -20.05 -29.82 -14.72
C ALA A 78 -18.77 -30.23 -13.97
N GLY A 79 -18.01 -29.29 -13.41
CA GLY A 79 -16.72 -29.54 -12.74
C GLY A 79 -15.64 -30.14 -13.65
N ASN A 80 -15.90 -30.20 -14.95
CA ASN A 80 -15.11 -30.94 -15.93
C ASN A 80 -14.29 -29.93 -16.75
N ILE A 81 -13.34 -29.26 -16.06
CA ILE A 81 -12.39 -28.37 -16.72
C ILE A 81 -11.44 -29.27 -17.51
N PRO A 82 -11.41 -29.24 -18.86
CA PRO A 82 -10.45 -30.03 -19.60
C PRO A 82 -9.06 -29.47 -19.30
N THR A 83 -8.35 -30.11 -18.36
CA THR A 83 -6.92 -29.88 -18.15
C THR A 83 -6.24 -30.11 -19.49
N ARG A 84 -5.59 -29.06 -20.03
CA ARG A 84 -4.72 -29.22 -21.19
C ARG A 84 -3.81 -30.42 -20.88
N PRO A 85 -3.72 -31.46 -21.73
CA PRO A 85 -2.79 -32.54 -21.49
C PRO A 85 -1.41 -31.91 -21.37
N THR A 86 -0.88 -31.89 -20.16
CA THR A 86 0.44 -31.34 -19.86
C THR A 86 1.41 -32.17 -20.66
N ILE A 87 2.24 -31.53 -21.50
CA ILE A 87 3.40 -32.19 -22.09
C ILE A 87 4.14 -32.80 -20.91
N ARG A 88 4.36 -34.13 -20.93
CA ARG A 88 5.15 -34.82 -19.92
C ARG A 88 6.59 -34.31 -20.08
N GLU A 89 6.90 -33.19 -19.45
CA GLU A 89 8.27 -32.74 -19.30
C GLU A 89 9.02 -33.87 -18.58
N GLY A 90 10.11 -34.35 -19.16
CA GLY A 90 10.97 -35.38 -18.57
C GLY A 90 11.76 -34.84 -17.39
N VAL A 91 11.04 -34.31 -16.39
CA VAL A 91 11.59 -33.93 -15.10
C VAL A 91 11.59 -35.17 -14.23
N LEU A 92 12.64 -35.37 -13.44
CA LEU A 92 12.61 -36.33 -12.34
C LEU A 92 11.31 -36.11 -11.54
N PRO A 93 10.58 -37.17 -11.17
CA PRO A 93 9.33 -37.01 -10.43
C PRO A 93 9.68 -36.29 -9.12
N LYS A 94 9.20 -35.04 -8.96
CA LYS A 94 9.44 -34.24 -7.73
C LYS A 94 8.87 -34.93 -6.50
N LYS A 95 7.91 -35.84 -6.71
CA LYS A 95 7.55 -36.87 -5.74
C LYS A 95 8.47 -38.05 -5.96
N THR A 96 9.39 -38.26 -5.02
CA THR A 96 10.05 -39.55 -4.87
C THR A 96 8.93 -40.57 -4.63
N HIS A 97 8.51 -41.34 -5.63
CA HIS A 97 7.72 -42.55 -5.40
C HIS A 97 8.67 -43.63 -4.85
N THR A 98 9.37 -43.30 -3.78
CA THR A 98 10.08 -44.27 -2.96
C THR A 98 9.07 -44.91 -2.04
N ILE A 99 9.23 -46.20 -1.81
CA ILE A 99 8.49 -47.01 -0.83
C ILE A 99 8.49 -46.35 0.57
N LEU A 100 9.45 -45.47 0.84
CA LEU A 100 9.67 -44.72 2.08
C LEU A 100 8.97 -43.34 2.14
N ASN A 101 7.83 -43.14 1.45
CA ASN A 101 7.07 -41.91 1.64
C ASN A 101 6.25 -42.00 2.94
N PRO A 102 6.39 -41.05 3.87
CA PRO A 102 5.61 -41.05 5.12
C PRO A 102 4.10 -40.92 4.88
N GLU A 103 3.66 -40.41 3.71
CA GLU A 103 2.24 -40.36 3.30
C GLU A 103 1.61 -41.74 3.06
N TYR A 104 2.41 -42.78 2.73
CA TYR A 104 1.92 -44.16 2.62
C TYR A 104 1.98 -44.91 3.96
N GLU A 105 2.83 -44.47 4.90
CA GLU A 105 2.97 -45.04 6.24
C GLU A 105 1.98 -44.47 7.25
N THR A 106 1.36 -43.30 6.98
CA THR A 106 0.13 -42.92 7.67
C THR A 106 -0.95 -43.91 7.27
N THR A 107 -1.09 -44.96 8.09
CA THR A 107 -2.22 -45.88 8.09
C THR A 107 -3.49 -45.10 7.77
N LEU A 108 -4.26 -45.58 6.79
CA LEU A 108 -5.58 -45.10 6.39
C LEU A 108 -6.55 -45.08 7.60
N GLN A 109 -6.34 -44.18 8.55
CA GLN A 109 -7.35 -43.82 9.53
C GLN A 109 -8.40 -43.05 8.75
N LYS A 110 -9.51 -43.72 8.48
CA LYS A 110 -10.69 -43.10 7.90
C LYS A 110 -11.08 -41.96 8.85
N PRO A 111 -11.35 -40.73 8.36
CA PRO A 111 -11.61 -39.57 9.22
C PRO A 111 -12.71 -39.80 10.28
N SER A 112 -13.63 -40.74 10.01
CA SER A 112 -14.71 -41.15 10.91
C SER A 112 -14.26 -41.54 12.32
N ASP A 113 -13.01 -41.98 12.51
CA ASP A 113 -12.56 -42.59 13.76
C ASP A 113 -11.68 -41.62 14.60
N SER A 114 -11.57 -40.36 14.18
CA SER A 114 -10.67 -39.35 14.79
C SER A 114 -11.42 -38.31 15.64
N SER A 115 -10.72 -37.75 16.63
CA SER A 115 -11.25 -36.70 17.51
C SER A 115 -11.75 -35.47 16.70
N PRO A 116 -12.83 -34.77 17.11
CA PRO A 116 -13.37 -33.61 16.40
C PRO A 116 -12.33 -32.52 16.07
N GLU A 117 -11.34 -32.32 16.95
CA GLU A 117 -10.23 -31.39 16.70
C GLU A 117 -9.28 -31.85 15.59
N ALA A 118 -9.09 -33.15 15.42
CA ALA A 118 -8.26 -33.72 14.35
C ALA A 118 -8.95 -33.59 12.99
N LEU A 119 -10.28 -33.77 12.96
CA LEU A 119 -11.10 -33.52 11.77
C LEU A 119 -11.01 -32.06 11.32
N GLN A 120 -11.17 -31.11 12.25
CA GLN A 120 -11.06 -29.69 11.94
C GLN A 120 -9.68 -29.31 11.41
N LYS A 121 -8.59 -29.86 11.98
CA LYS A 121 -7.23 -29.64 11.49
C LYS A 121 -7.04 -30.20 10.07
N TRP A 122 -7.57 -31.38 9.80
CA TRP A 122 -7.50 -32.02 8.48
C TRP A 122 -8.33 -31.27 7.42
N GLU A 123 -9.53 -30.81 7.77
CA GLU A 123 -10.36 -29.96 6.90
C GLU A 123 -9.66 -28.63 6.62
N ALA A 124 -9.11 -27.97 7.64
CA ALA A 124 -8.33 -26.75 7.47
C ALA A 124 -7.09 -26.95 6.60
N GLU A 125 -6.40 -28.09 6.72
CA GLU A 125 -5.27 -28.45 5.88
C GLU A 125 -5.69 -28.68 4.42
N LYS A 126 -6.79 -29.40 4.18
CA LYS A 126 -7.37 -29.57 2.85
C LYS A 126 -7.81 -28.25 2.23
N GLU A 127 -8.48 -27.39 2.99
CA GLU A 127 -8.84 -26.06 2.54
C GLU A 127 -7.61 -25.22 2.21
N ALA A 128 -6.55 -25.28 3.03
CA ALA A 128 -5.31 -24.58 2.78
C ALA A 128 -4.63 -25.09 1.49
N GLN A 129 -4.61 -26.40 1.27
CA GLN A 129 -4.12 -27.01 0.04
C GLN A 129 -4.96 -26.58 -1.18
N ALA A 130 -6.28 -26.61 -1.08
CA ALA A 130 -7.19 -26.15 -2.14
C ALA A 130 -6.98 -24.66 -2.45
N ARG A 131 -6.86 -23.80 -1.43
CA ARG A 131 -6.54 -22.37 -1.57
C ARG A 131 -5.19 -22.16 -2.26
N HIS A 132 -4.17 -22.93 -1.89
CA HIS A 132 -2.85 -22.86 -2.52
C HIS A 132 -2.90 -23.28 -4.00
N MET A 133 -3.62 -24.37 -4.32
CA MET A 133 -3.81 -24.82 -5.70
C MET A 133 -4.59 -23.80 -6.53
N ALA A 134 -5.68 -23.24 -6.00
CA ALA A 134 -6.45 -22.19 -6.65
C ALA A 134 -5.60 -20.92 -6.91
N ALA A 135 -4.78 -20.50 -5.94
CA ALA A 135 -3.84 -19.39 -6.12
C ALA A 135 -2.77 -19.70 -7.19
N ALA A 136 -2.30 -20.95 -7.28
CA ALA A 136 -1.36 -21.37 -8.32
C ALA A 136 -2.01 -21.35 -9.71
N GLU A 137 -3.26 -21.80 -9.84
CA GLU A 137 -4.04 -21.72 -11.09
C GLU A 137 -4.28 -20.28 -11.52
N GLU A 138 -4.67 -19.40 -10.59
CA GLU A 138 -4.83 -17.97 -10.85
C GLU A 138 -3.50 -17.34 -11.31
N SER A 139 -2.39 -17.69 -10.66
CA SER A 139 -1.05 -17.27 -11.09
C SER A 139 -0.71 -17.76 -12.49
N GLN A 140 -1.04 -19.01 -12.84
CA GLN A 140 -0.83 -19.55 -14.19
C GLN A 140 -1.67 -18.81 -15.24
N LEU A 141 -2.95 -18.56 -14.96
CA LEU A 141 -3.85 -17.83 -15.85
C LEU A 141 -3.42 -16.37 -16.04
N SER A 142 -2.92 -15.74 -14.98
CA SER A 142 -2.44 -14.35 -14.99
C SER A 142 -0.98 -14.21 -15.43
N SER A 143 -0.20 -15.29 -15.52
CA SER A 143 1.24 -15.28 -15.81
C SER A 143 1.60 -14.48 -17.06
N LEU A 144 0.85 -14.66 -18.16
CA LEU A 144 1.06 -13.92 -19.41
C LEU A 144 0.76 -12.42 -19.30
N LYS A 145 -0.12 -12.01 -18.37
CA LYS A 145 -0.48 -10.61 -18.11
C LYS A 145 0.49 -9.95 -17.12
N LEU A 146 0.88 -10.68 -16.06
CA LEU A 146 1.76 -10.20 -15.01
C LEU A 146 3.23 -10.14 -15.47
N ASP A 147 3.70 -11.21 -16.13
CA ASP A 147 5.08 -11.41 -16.56
C ASP A 147 5.16 -11.62 -18.10
N PRO A 148 4.98 -10.57 -18.92
CA PRO A 148 5.05 -10.71 -20.38
C PRO A 148 6.47 -11.05 -20.89
N ASP A 149 7.53 -10.70 -20.14
CA ASP A 149 8.94 -11.02 -20.46
C ASP A 149 9.67 -11.62 -19.24
N PRO A 150 9.64 -12.95 -19.07
CA PRO A 150 10.30 -13.61 -17.94
C PRO A 150 11.83 -13.59 -18.03
N VAL A 151 12.43 -13.53 -19.23
CA VAL A 151 13.89 -13.53 -19.40
C VAL A 151 14.48 -12.20 -18.97
N GLY A 152 13.82 -11.09 -19.35
CA GLY A 152 14.15 -9.75 -18.89
C GLY A 152 14.07 -9.63 -17.37
N ARG A 153 12.98 -10.14 -16.76
CA ARG A 153 12.82 -10.17 -15.30
C ARG A 153 13.96 -10.92 -14.60
N ARG A 154 14.28 -12.15 -15.01
CA ARG A 154 15.37 -12.95 -14.41
C ARG A 154 16.73 -12.26 -14.49
N SER A 155 17.03 -11.63 -15.63
CA SER A 155 18.29 -10.90 -15.83
C SER A 155 18.38 -9.69 -14.89
N TRP A 156 17.26 -8.98 -14.72
CA TRP A 156 17.16 -7.86 -13.78
C TRP A 156 17.27 -8.31 -12.32
N GLU A 157 16.61 -9.41 -11.94
CA GLU A 157 16.69 -10.01 -10.60
C GLU A 157 18.13 -10.39 -10.26
N ARG A 158 18.83 -11.09 -11.16
CA ARG A 158 20.25 -11.42 -11.00
C ARG A 158 21.08 -10.16 -10.77
N LYS A 159 20.86 -9.10 -11.57
CA LYS A 159 21.57 -7.82 -11.41
C LYS A 159 21.29 -7.19 -10.05
N MET A 160 20.04 -7.21 -9.59
CA MET A 160 19.63 -6.67 -8.28
C MET A 160 20.23 -7.46 -7.12
N VAL A 161 20.26 -8.79 -7.20
CA VAL A 161 20.92 -9.69 -6.22
C VAL A 161 22.42 -9.43 -6.16
N ILE A 162 23.11 -9.34 -7.29
CA ILE A 162 24.55 -9.00 -7.31
C ILE A 162 24.77 -7.61 -6.70
N THR A 163 23.90 -6.64 -7.00
CA THR A 163 24.00 -5.29 -6.45
C THR A 163 23.78 -5.27 -4.93
N SER A 164 22.84 -6.07 -4.40
CA SER A 164 22.59 -6.17 -2.96
C SER A 164 23.75 -6.84 -2.23
N LEU A 165 24.33 -7.90 -2.81
CA LEU A 165 25.53 -8.58 -2.32
C LEU A 165 26.73 -7.63 -2.29
N ARG A 166 26.96 -6.85 -3.35
CA ARG A 166 28.03 -5.84 -3.40
C ARG A 166 27.90 -4.80 -2.30
N LYS A 167 26.67 -4.41 -1.93
CA LYS A 167 26.40 -3.49 -0.82
C LYS A 167 26.41 -4.16 0.55
N ARG A 168 26.60 -5.49 0.63
CA ARG A 168 26.60 -6.28 1.87
C ARG A 168 25.34 -6.02 2.71
N GLY A 169 24.19 -5.89 2.05
CA GLY A 169 22.91 -5.61 2.73
C GLY A 169 22.70 -4.17 3.22
N ARG A 170 23.64 -3.23 3.01
CA ARG A 170 23.46 -1.83 3.41
C ARG A 170 22.36 -1.15 2.57
N LEU A 171 21.30 -0.69 3.23
CA LEU A 171 20.19 0.03 2.61
C LEU A 171 20.56 1.50 2.40
N THR A 172 20.21 2.03 1.22
CA THR A 172 20.23 3.49 1.02
C THR A 172 19.02 4.12 1.70
N LYS A 173 19.11 5.40 2.07
CA LYS A 173 17.97 6.14 2.66
C LYS A 173 16.71 6.00 1.79
N ALA A 174 16.84 6.14 0.47
CA ALA A 174 15.71 5.99 -0.45
C ALA A 174 15.07 4.58 -0.41
N MET A 175 15.86 3.52 -0.28
CA MET A 175 15.33 2.15 -0.14
C MET A 175 14.63 1.95 1.21
N LYS A 176 15.21 2.47 2.29
CA LYS A 176 14.61 2.42 3.63
C LYS A 176 13.25 3.12 3.65
N LEU A 177 13.17 4.34 3.11
CA LEU A 177 11.93 5.11 3.04
C LEU A 177 10.86 4.41 2.21
N LYS A 178 11.20 3.87 1.03
CA LYS A 178 10.25 3.12 0.19
C LYS A 178 9.71 1.85 0.85
N ARG A 179 10.40 1.30 1.85
CA ARG A 179 9.97 0.12 2.61
C ARG A 179 9.09 0.51 3.80
N GLU A 180 9.38 1.63 4.46
CA GLU A 180 8.74 2.03 5.71
C GLU A 180 7.55 3.00 5.54
N GLU A 181 7.56 3.79 4.46
CA GLU A 181 6.58 4.83 4.19
C GLU A 181 5.69 4.41 3.01
N ARG A 182 4.38 4.49 3.19
CA ARG A 182 3.42 4.25 2.12
C ARG A 182 3.24 5.50 1.27
N GLU A 183 3.21 5.33 -0.04
CA GLU A 183 2.86 6.38 -1.01
C GLU A 183 1.90 5.83 -2.08
N SER A 184 0.95 6.66 -2.49
CA SER A 184 0.03 6.39 -3.60
C SER A 184 0.06 7.55 -4.56
N ARG A 185 0.23 7.24 -5.84
CA ARG A 185 0.26 8.24 -6.91
C ARG A 185 -0.98 8.06 -7.77
N TYR A 186 -1.85 9.06 -7.74
CA TYR A 186 -3.00 9.12 -8.61
C TYR A 186 -2.77 10.08 -9.78
N LYS A 187 -3.31 9.73 -10.95
CA LYS A 187 -3.32 10.59 -12.15
C LYS A 187 -4.74 10.68 -12.69
N SER A 188 -5.21 11.91 -12.90
CA SER A 188 -6.55 12.15 -13.42
C SER A 188 -6.67 11.89 -14.92
N PRO A 189 -7.89 11.68 -15.43
CA PRO A 189 -8.17 11.83 -16.86
C PRO A 189 -7.92 13.27 -17.34
N PHE A 190 -7.96 13.48 -18.65
CA PHE A 190 -7.80 14.80 -19.25
C PHE A 190 -9.04 15.67 -19.01
N LEU A 191 -8.82 16.79 -18.33
CA LEU A 191 -9.82 17.82 -18.05
C LEU A 191 -9.76 18.92 -19.11
N PRO A 192 -10.90 19.50 -19.52
CA PRO A 192 -10.98 20.55 -20.53
C PRO A 192 -10.58 21.92 -19.95
N THR A 193 -9.35 22.03 -19.46
CA THR A 193 -8.87 23.22 -18.74
C THR A 193 -7.41 23.52 -19.08
N SER A 194 -6.96 24.73 -18.73
CA SER A 194 -5.58 25.15 -18.92
C SER A 194 -4.74 24.86 -17.69
N ILE A 195 -3.45 24.56 -17.90
CA ILE A 195 -2.47 24.27 -16.84
C ILE A 195 -2.52 25.35 -15.78
N LYS A 196 -2.43 26.62 -16.19
CA LYS A 196 -2.40 27.77 -15.27
C LYS A 196 -3.62 27.84 -14.37
N LYS A 197 -4.82 27.51 -14.88
CA LYS A 197 -6.06 27.54 -14.11
C LYS A 197 -6.09 26.40 -13.08
N LEU A 198 -5.68 25.20 -13.50
CA LEU A 198 -5.64 24.02 -12.64
C LEU A 198 -4.52 24.09 -11.59
N THR A 199 -3.35 24.67 -11.92
CA THR A 199 -2.24 24.89 -10.99
C THR A 199 -2.67 25.71 -9.77
N LYS A 200 -3.56 26.70 -9.94
CA LYS A 200 -4.08 27.49 -8.81
C LYS A 200 -4.88 26.66 -7.81
N LEU A 201 -5.49 25.54 -8.23
CA LEU A 201 -6.15 24.60 -7.34
C LEU A 201 -5.17 23.60 -6.73
N MET A 202 -4.23 23.08 -7.52
CA MET A 202 -3.22 22.13 -7.02
C MET A 202 -2.37 22.75 -5.92
N ASN A 203 -1.91 23.99 -6.09
CA ASN A 203 -1.15 24.70 -5.06
C ASN A 203 -1.98 24.98 -3.80
N GLN A 204 -3.31 25.09 -3.93
CA GLN A 204 -4.20 25.33 -2.79
C GLN A 204 -4.39 24.07 -1.93
N ILE A 205 -4.33 22.88 -2.52
CA ILE A 205 -4.51 21.60 -1.82
C ILE A 205 -3.19 20.95 -1.40
N ALA A 206 -2.08 21.30 -2.06
CA ALA A 206 -0.76 20.81 -1.71
C ALA A 206 -0.45 21.11 -0.23
N GLY A 207 -0.03 20.08 0.51
CA GLY A 207 0.29 20.21 1.93
C GLY A 207 -0.92 20.17 2.88
N LYS A 208 -2.16 20.04 2.40
CA LYS A 208 -3.33 19.81 3.27
C LYS A 208 -3.55 18.31 3.49
N THR A 209 -4.29 17.96 4.54
CA THR A 209 -4.79 16.58 4.66
C THR A 209 -5.79 16.31 3.54
N VAL A 210 -6.02 15.04 3.21
CA VAL A 210 -6.96 14.69 2.13
C VAL A 210 -8.36 15.21 2.44
N GLU A 211 -8.79 15.12 3.70
CA GLU A 211 -10.11 15.60 4.15
C GLU A 211 -10.23 17.12 4.10
N GLU A 212 -9.24 17.85 4.61
CA GLU A 212 -9.18 19.31 4.50
C GLU A 212 -9.20 19.76 3.03
N ALA A 213 -8.46 19.06 2.16
CA ALA A 213 -8.45 19.35 0.74
C ALA A 213 -9.81 19.09 0.07
N LEU A 214 -10.51 18.01 0.43
CA LEU A 214 -11.86 17.71 -0.06
C LEU A 214 -12.86 18.81 0.34
N VAL A 215 -12.83 19.25 1.60
CA VAL A 215 -13.66 20.37 2.08
C VAL A 215 -13.36 21.64 1.29
N GLN A 216 -12.08 21.97 1.10
CA GLN A 216 -11.65 23.16 0.37
C GLN A 216 -12.07 23.16 -1.11
N LEU A 217 -12.02 21.99 -1.75
CA LEU A 217 -12.45 21.84 -3.15
C LEU A 217 -13.96 21.94 -3.28
N ARG A 218 -14.71 21.40 -2.31
CA ARG A 218 -16.17 21.43 -2.31
C ARG A 218 -16.72 22.86 -2.28
N PHE A 219 -16.16 23.72 -1.44
CA PHE A 219 -16.57 25.12 -1.34
C PHE A 219 -15.86 26.05 -2.33
N SER A 220 -15.07 25.50 -3.26
CA SER A 220 -14.39 26.32 -4.26
C SER A 220 -15.35 26.74 -5.38
N LYS A 221 -15.37 28.04 -5.69
CA LYS A 221 -16.15 28.62 -6.79
C LYS A 221 -15.66 28.19 -8.19
N LYS A 222 -14.48 27.57 -8.29
CA LYS A 222 -13.87 27.22 -9.58
C LYS A 222 -14.55 25.98 -10.16
N LYS A 223 -15.01 26.06 -11.43
CA LYS A 223 -15.69 24.94 -12.13
C LYS A 223 -14.94 23.61 -12.01
N VAL A 224 -13.61 23.66 -12.19
CA VAL A 224 -12.71 22.50 -12.21
C VAL A 224 -12.53 21.86 -10.83
N ALA A 225 -12.86 22.56 -9.75
CA ALA A 225 -12.72 22.03 -8.40
C ALA A 225 -13.60 20.80 -8.17
N ARG A 226 -14.76 20.73 -8.84
CA ARG A 226 -15.64 19.55 -8.82
C ARG A 226 -14.96 18.30 -9.39
N ASP A 227 -14.23 18.44 -10.50
CA ASP A 227 -13.51 17.33 -11.13
C ASP A 227 -12.31 16.90 -10.28
N VAL A 228 -11.60 17.87 -9.68
CA VAL A 228 -10.50 17.59 -8.76
C VAL A 228 -11.03 16.91 -7.49
N TRP A 229 -12.17 17.33 -6.95
CA TRP A 229 -12.80 16.72 -5.78
C TRP A 229 -13.14 15.25 -6.04
N LYS A 230 -13.76 14.94 -7.19
CA LYS A 230 -14.01 13.55 -7.61
C LYS A 230 -12.71 12.75 -7.74
N GLY A 231 -11.70 13.32 -8.40
CA GLY A 231 -10.42 12.64 -8.56
C GLY A 231 -9.66 12.44 -7.25
N LEU A 232 -9.77 13.35 -6.29
CA LEU A 232 -9.16 13.21 -4.97
C LEU A 232 -9.88 12.16 -4.11
N LYS A 233 -11.22 12.05 -4.24
CA LYS A 233 -11.99 10.96 -3.64
C LYS A 233 -11.51 9.60 -4.18
N LEU A 234 -11.42 9.45 -5.49
CA LEU A 234 -10.89 8.23 -6.12
C LEU A 234 -9.45 7.92 -5.68
N ALA A 235 -8.58 8.94 -5.61
CA ALA A 235 -7.21 8.77 -5.16
C ALA A 235 -7.12 8.26 -3.71
N ARG A 236 -8.02 8.75 -2.84
CA ARG A 236 -8.12 8.29 -1.46
C ARG A 236 -8.56 6.82 -1.41
N ASP A 237 -9.63 6.49 -2.13
CA ASP A 237 -10.18 5.15 -2.13
C ASP A 237 -9.17 4.13 -2.73
N GLU A 238 -8.44 4.49 -3.79
CA GLU A 238 -7.34 3.71 -4.36
C GLU A 238 -6.15 3.56 -3.38
N ALA A 239 -5.83 4.58 -2.61
CA ALA A 239 -4.77 4.51 -1.60
C ALA A 239 -5.15 3.62 -0.41
N ILE A 240 -6.40 3.67 0.05
CA ILE A 240 -6.89 2.80 1.13
C ILE A 240 -6.86 1.35 0.65
N VAL A 241 -7.48 1.05 -0.50
CA VAL A 241 -7.61 -0.33 -1.00
C VAL A 241 -6.27 -0.86 -1.51
N GLY A 242 -5.56 -0.08 -2.33
CA GLY A 242 -4.36 -0.54 -3.02
C GLY A 242 -3.07 -0.48 -2.19
N ARG A 243 -3.00 0.43 -1.20
CA ARG A 243 -1.80 0.58 -0.35
C ARG A 243 -2.06 0.32 1.13
N GLY A 244 -3.31 0.24 1.57
CA GLY A 244 -3.64 0.07 2.99
C GLY A 244 -3.32 1.31 3.83
N MET A 245 -3.45 2.51 3.27
CA MET A 245 -3.23 3.76 4.02
C MET A 245 -4.46 4.15 4.85
N GLY A 246 -4.24 4.80 6.01
CA GLY A 246 -5.31 5.34 6.84
C GLY A 246 -6.17 4.30 7.58
N LEU A 247 -5.66 3.07 7.75
CA LEU A 247 -6.34 1.98 8.48
C LEU A 247 -5.83 1.82 9.93
N GLY A 248 -4.91 2.68 10.39
CA GLY A 248 -4.23 2.52 11.68
C GLY A 248 -5.15 2.69 12.88
N ALA A 249 -6.10 3.62 12.81
CA ALA A 249 -6.97 3.97 13.94
C ALA A 249 -7.75 2.76 14.51
N ALA A 250 -8.25 1.86 13.66
CA ALA A 250 -8.98 0.67 14.11
C ALA A 250 -8.06 -0.44 14.66
N GLN A 251 -6.81 -0.52 14.15
CA GLN A 251 -5.85 -1.49 14.68
C GLN A 251 -5.34 -1.11 16.06
N GLU A 252 -5.10 0.19 16.29
CA GLU A 252 -4.66 0.68 17.59
C GLU A 252 -5.69 0.34 18.68
N GLU A 253 -6.99 0.50 18.42
CA GLU A 253 -8.06 0.10 19.34
C GLU A 253 -7.99 -1.39 19.70
N SER A 254 -7.88 -2.28 18.70
CA SER A 254 -7.73 -3.72 18.97
C SER A 254 -6.48 -4.06 19.77
N THR A 255 -5.34 -3.42 19.47
CA THR A 255 -4.09 -3.66 20.21
C THR A 255 -4.10 -3.08 21.61
N GLU A 256 -4.71 -1.91 21.83
CA GLU A 256 -4.86 -1.32 23.16
C GLU A 256 -5.80 -2.16 24.04
N GLU A 257 -6.88 -2.69 23.46
CA GLU A 257 -7.77 -3.63 24.14
C GLU A 257 -7.07 -4.94 24.47
N GLU A 258 -6.31 -5.52 23.54
CA GLU A 258 -5.49 -6.71 23.80
C GLU A 258 -4.44 -6.47 24.89
N LEU A 259 -3.75 -5.33 24.88
CA LEU A 259 -2.78 -4.98 25.92
C LEU A 259 -3.45 -4.82 27.29
N LYS A 260 -4.61 -4.16 27.37
CA LYS A 260 -5.37 -4.06 28.62
C LYS A 260 -5.80 -5.43 29.14
N ARG A 261 -6.27 -6.32 28.26
CA ARG A 261 -6.62 -7.71 28.63
C ARG A 261 -5.41 -8.46 29.19
N LEU A 262 -4.24 -8.36 28.54
CA LEU A 262 -3.01 -8.98 29.01
C LEU A 262 -2.54 -8.38 30.36
N GLU A 263 -2.62 -7.06 30.53
CA GLU A 263 -2.30 -6.40 31.80
C GLU A 263 -3.24 -6.84 32.94
N GLU A 264 -4.53 -7.03 32.64
CA GLU A 264 -5.51 -7.56 33.58
C GLU A 264 -5.26 -9.03 33.93
N GLU A 265 -4.87 -9.86 32.95
CA GLU A 265 -4.48 -11.26 33.15
C GLU A 265 -3.21 -11.36 34.02
N ASP A 266 -2.17 -10.58 33.70
CA ASP A 266 -0.95 -10.49 34.51
C ASP A 266 -1.25 -10.02 35.94
N ALA A 267 -2.17 -9.07 36.11
CA ALA A 267 -2.59 -8.59 37.43
C ALA A 267 -3.36 -9.67 38.22
N LYS A 268 -4.22 -10.46 37.56
CA LYS A 268 -4.91 -11.62 38.16
C LYS A 268 -3.90 -12.68 38.59
N GLU A 269 -2.93 -13.01 37.74
CA GLU A 269 -1.87 -13.95 38.09
C GLU A 269 -1.04 -13.50 39.30
N ARG A 270 -0.69 -12.21 39.37
CA ARG A 270 0.03 -11.64 40.52
C ARG A 270 -0.78 -11.79 41.81
N LYS A 271 -2.09 -11.52 41.77
CA LYS A 271 -2.99 -11.70 42.92
C LYS A 271 -3.10 -13.17 43.36
N VAL A 272 -3.17 -14.11 42.40
CA VAL A 272 -3.18 -15.55 42.71
C VAL A 272 -1.87 -15.97 43.37
N LYS A 273 -0.72 -15.55 42.82
CA LYS A 273 0.61 -15.82 43.38
C LYS A 273 0.78 -15.21 44.78
N GLU A 274 0.27 -14.00 45.02
CA GLU A 274 0.26 -13.38 46.35
C GLU A 274 -0.65 -14.13 47.34
N ALA A 275 -1.83 -14.55 46.91
CA ALA A 275 -2.76 -15.33 47.73
C ALA A 275 -2.18 -16.71 48.10
N GLU A 276 -1.51 -17.40 47.17
CA GLU A 276 -0.80 -18.65 47.46
C GLU A 276 0.36 -18.45 48.43
N LYS A 277 1.10 -17.34 48.29
CA LYS A 277 2.19 -16.99 49.21
C LYS A 277 1.66 -16.65 50.61
N ALA A 278 0.52 -15.97 50.70
CA ALA A 278 -0.17 -15.69 51.94
C ALA A 278 -0.70 -16.98 52.61
N LYS A 279 -1.31 -17.89 51.83
CA LYS A 279 -1.73 -19.22 52.33
C LYS A 279 -0.55 -20.02 52.86
N LYS A 280 0.54 -20.15 52.10
CA LYS A 280 1.76 -20.82 52.57
C LYS A 280 2.33 -20.19 53.84
N LYS A 281 2.30 -18.86 53.96
CA LYS A 281 2.74 -18.16 55.17
C LYS A 281 1.83 -18.48 56.37
N ALA A 282 0.51 -18.48 56.18
CA ALA A 282 -0.46 -18.84 57.19
C ALA A 282 -0.32 -20.31 57.63
N ASP A 283 -0.09 -21.24 56.69
CA ASP A 283 0.13 -22.66 57.00
C ASP A 283 1.42 -22.87 57.82
N ILE A 284 2.49 -22.14 57.50
CA ILE A 284 3.75 -22.14 58.27
C ILE A 284 3.54 -21.57 59.68
N GLU A 285 2.74 -20.51 59.80
CA GLU A 285 2.42 -19.86 61.09
C GLU A 285 1.51 -20.73 61.95
N ALA A 286 0.50 -21.38 61.36
CA ALA A 286 -0.35 -22.37 62.01
C ALA A 286 0.47 -23.58 62.48
N ALA A 287 1.41 -24.08 61.67
CA ALA A 287 2.33 -25.14 62.06
C ALA A 287 3.28 -24.70 63.20
N ARG A 288 3.67 -23.43 63.25
CA ARG A 288 4.42 -22.83 64.38
C ARG A 288 3.57 -22.74 65.64
N LYS A 289 2.31 -22.33 65.52
CA LYS A 289 1.36 -22.17 66.64
C LYS A 289 0.94 -23.52 67.23
N ALA A 290 0.74 -24.53 66.38
CA ALA A 290 0.51 -25.92 66.80
C ALA A 290 1.75 -26.55 67.47
N ARG A 291 2.96 -26.07 67.17
CA ARG A 291 4.19 -26.43 67.89
C ARG A 291 4.37 -25.68 69.22
N SER A 292 3.71 -24.54 69.40
CA SER A 292 3.82 -23.72 70.63
C SER A 292 2.66 -23.91 71.61
N SER A 293 1.58 -24.60 71.24
CA SER A 293 0.49 -24.95 72.16
C SER A 293 0.84 -26.21 72.97
N ASN A 294 1.68 -26.02 73.99
CA ASN A 294 1.72 -26.90 75.15
C ASN A 294 1.89 -26.04 76.42
N THR A 295 0.91 -25.18 76.71
CA THR A 295 0.71 -24.53 78.03
C THR A 295 -0.68 -23.88 78.09
N PRO A 296 -1.45 -24.03 79.19
CA PRO A 296 -2.83 -23.56 79.25
C PRO A 296 -3.00 -22.22 79.98
N ALA A 297 -4.08 -21.54 79.58
CA ALA A 297 -4.97 -20.68 80.35
C ALA A 297 -4.55 -19.24 80.77
N ASP A 298 -5.51 -18.34 80.47
CA ASP A 298 -6.03 -17.23 81.29
C ASP A 298 -5.68 -15.74 81.01
N VAL A 299 -6.78 -15.01 80.73
CA VAL A 299 -7.16 -13.63 81.14
C VAL A 299 -6.74 -12.41 80.29
N GLU A 300 -7.76 -11.86 79.59
CA GLU A 300 -8.24 -10.45 79.45
C GLU A 300 -7.19 -9.29 79.35
N ASP A 301 -7.25 -8.28 78.46
CA ASP A 301 -8.39 -7.44 78.07
C ASP A 301 -8.14 -6.50 76.85
N GLU A 302 -9.25 -6.18 76.19
CA GLU A 302 -9.71 -4.92 75.54
C GLU A 302 -9.03 -4.16 74.37
N ASN A 303 -9.95 -3.66 73.52
CA ASN A 303 -9.93 -2.51 72.60
C ASN A 303 -9.41 -2.67 71.17
N ALA A 304 -10.33 -2.95 70.23
CA ALA A 304 -10.47 -2.17 69.00
C ALA A 304 -11.82 -2.40 68.32
N ALA A 305 -12.55 -1.29 68.18
CA ALA A 305 -13.82 -1.09 67.53
C ALA A 305 -13.97 -1.68 66.11
N LYS A 306 -15.24 -1.99 65.79
CA LYS A 306 -15.88 -2.09 64.47
C LYS A 306 -15.66 -3.38 63.68
N LYS A 307 -16.59 -4.31 63.88
CA LYS A 307 -17.00 -5.28 62.86
C LYS A 307 -18.52 -5.41 62.94
N GLU A 308 -19.21 -4.77 62.00
CA GLU A 308 -20.56 -5.12 61.53
C GLU A 308 -21.00 -4.08 60.50
N LYS A 309 -20.63 -4.37 59.24
CA LYS A 309 -21.34 -4.04 58.00
C LYS A 309 -20.55 -4.65 56.84
N ASP A 310 -20.38 -5.97 56.92
CA ASP A 310 -20.38 -6.78 55.71
C ASP A 310 -21.85 -6.91 55.29
N GLU A 311 -22.13 -6.91 53.98
CA GLU A 311 -23.45 -6.91 53.33
C GLU A 311 -24.06 -5.53 52.97
N SER A 312 -23.36 -4.70 52.20
CA SER A 312 -24.01 -3.81 51.18
C SER A 312 -23.00 -3.02 50.33
N LEU A 313 -21.98 -3.65 49.74
CA LEU A 313 -21.15 -2.98 48.73
C LEU A 313 -20.55 -3.95 47.70
N ALA A 314 -21.36 -4.92 47.28
CA ALA A 314 -21.07 -5.81 46.14
C ALA A 314 -22.08 -5.63 44.98
N GLN A 315 -22.85 -4.53 45.00
CA GLN A 315 -23.80 -4.17 43.95
C GLN A 315 -23.79 -2.65 43.77
N GLU A 316 -22.71 -2.10 43.22
CA GLU A 316 -22.74 -0.73 42.63
C GLU A 316 -21.54 -0.41 41.71
N LEU A 317 -20.65 -1.39 41.43
CA LEU A 317 -19.53 -1.24 40.49
C LEU A 317 -19.52 -2.29 39.37
N ALA A 318 -20.68 -2.92 39.13
CA ALA A 318 -20.92 -3.78 37.97
C ALA A 318 -21.91 -3.07 37.04
N GLY A 319 -21.42 -2.08 36.29
CA GLY A 319 -22.26 -1.27 35.41
C GLY A 319 -21.54 -0.13 34.72
N SER A 320 -20.26 -0.31 34.38
CA SER A 320 -19.54 0.60 33.50
C SER A 320 -18.56 -0.23 32.67
N THR A 321 -19.10 -1.21 31.94
CA THR A 321 -18.51 -1.57 30.66
C THR A 321 -18.31 -0.26 29.88
N PRO A 322 -17.14 0.02 29.29
CA PRO A 322 -17.01 1.14 28.36
C PRO A 322 -17.99 0.86 27.23
N GLY A 323 -19.15 1.51 27.29
CA GLY A 323 -20.23 1.28 26.36
C GLY A 323 -19.73 1.58 24.96
N GLU A 324 -20.02 0.68 24.04
CA GLU A 324 -20.04 1.03 22.62
C GLU A 324 -20.83 2.33 22.48
N PRO A 325 -20.30 3.34 21.75
CA PRO A 325 -20.96 4.64 21.64
C PRO A 325 -22.37 4.44 21.13
N THR A 326 -23.36 4.95 21.87
CA THR A 326 -24.78 4.83 21.50
C THR A 326 -24.99 5.39 20.09
N GLU A 327 -25.91 4.81 19.31
CA GLU A 327 -26.16 5.22 17.91
C GLU A 327 -26.46 6.73 17.77
N ALA A 328 -26.96 7.37 18.83
CA ALA A 328 -27.19 8.81 18.92
C ALA A 328 -25.88 9.63 18.97
N GLU A 329 -24.85 9.20 19.70
CA GLU A 329 -23.52 9.84 19.71
C GLU A 329 -22.79 9.66 18.37
N LEU A 330 -22.99 8.51 17.72
CA LEU A 330 -22.51 8.27 16.35
C LEU A 330 -23.24 9.14 15.31
N ALA A 331 -24.50 9.49 15.56
CA ALA A 331 -25.30 10.36 14.71
C ALA A 331 -24.93 11.85 14.86
N GLU A 332 -24.62 12.33 16.07
CA GLU A 332 -24.11 13.69 16.29
C GLU A 332 -22.73 13.94 15.67
N LEU A 333 -21.92 12.89 15.49
CA LEU A 333 -20.64 12.97 14.80
C LEU A 333 -20.79 13.06 13.28
N LEU A 334 -21.98 12.90 12.70
CA LEU A 334 -22.19 13.05 11.25
C LEU A 334 -22.32 14.54 10.89
N LEU A 335 -21.46 15.02 10.00
CA LEU A 335 -21.72 16.26 9.26
C LEU A 335 -22.99 16.08 8.39
N PRO A 336 -23.68 17.17 7.99
CA PRO A 336 -24.89 17.13 7.14
C PRO A 336 -24.76 16.34 5.82
N ASP A 337 -23.54 15.96 5.46
CA ASP A 337 -23.17 15.29 4.23
C ASP A 337 -22.93 13.78 4.40
N GLY A 338 -23.22 13.23 5.59
CA GLY A 338 -23.03 11.82 5.93
C GLY A 338 -21.57 11.43 6.23
N VAL A 339 -20.68 12.40 6.40
CA VAL A 339 -19.27 12.16 6.76
C VAL A 339 -19.14 12.22 8.28
N ARG A 340 -18.63 11.15 8.90
CA ARG A 340 -18.32 11.13 10.34
C ARG A 340 -17.15 12.07 10.63
N ARG A 341 -17.28 12.94 11.65
CA ARG A 341 -16.15 13.59 12.31
C ARG A 341 -15.34 12.49 12.99
N THR A 342 -14.15 12.22 12.49
CA THR A 342 -13.19 11.37 13.19
C THR A 342 -12.83 12.07 14.50
N THR A 343 -13.25 11.50 15.63
CA THR A 343 -12.81 11.97 16.95
C THR A 343 -11.29 11.85 16.99
N LYS A 344 -10.61 12.95 17.28
CA LYS A 344 -9.14 12.96 17.41
C LYS A 344 -8.76 12.22 18.70
N LYS A 345 -8.54 10.91 18.59
CA LYS A 345 -8.10 10.05 19.69
C LYS A 345 -6.56 9.99 19.71
N GLY A 346 -5.97 9.72 20.86
CA GLY A 346 -4.52 9.56 21.02
C GLY A 346 -3.72 10.81 21.39
N LYS A 347 -2.42 10.62 21.67
CA LYS A 347 -1.50 11.68 22.09
C LYS A 347 -1.08 12.54 20.89
N ALA A 348 -1.42 13.83 20.93
CA ALA A 348 -1.07 14.76 19.86
C ALA A 348 0.45 15.02 19.81
N THR A 349 1.09 14.71 18.69
CA THR A 349 2.48 15.08 18.41
C THR A 349 2.53 16.42 17.68
N VAL A 350 3.26 17.39 18.24
CA VAL A 350 3.49 18.68 17.58
C VAL A 350 4.66 18.55 16.60
N ILE A 351 4.35 18.70 15.32
CA ILE A 351 5.32 18.67 14.23
C ILE A 351 5.51 20.05 13.61
N GLU A 352 6.69 20.28 13.07
CA GLU A 352 6.99 21.41 12.20
C GLU A 352 6.95 20.96 10.74
N LEU A 353 6.12 21.63 9.93
CA LEU A 353 6.05 21.41 8.50
C LEU A 353 7.24 22.07 7.79
N LYS A 354 7.47 21.68 6.54
CA LYS A 354 8.51 22.26 5.67
C LYS A 354 8.35 23.77 5.48
N ASP A 355 7.11 24.26 5.53
CA ASP A 355 6.77 25.68 5.39
C ASP A 355 7.01 26.47 6.69
N GLY A 356 7.48 25.83 7.77
CA GLY A 356 7.71 26.43 9.09
C GLY A 356 6.47 26.49 10.00
N LYS A 357 5.29 26.14 9.48
CA LYS A 357 4.05 26.06 10.28
C LYS A 357 4.11 24.87 11.23
N SER A 358 3.57 25.05 12.44
CA SER A 358 3.34 23.94 13.37
C SER A 358 1.99 23.27 13.09
N LYS A 359 1.94 21.94 13.21
CA LYS A 359 0.73 21.14 13.10
C LYS A 359 0.69 20.13 14.25
N ARG A 360 -0.51 19.89 14.80
CA ARG A 360 -0.76 18.79 15.74
C ARG A 360 -1.24 17.58 14.96
N VAL A 361 -0.51 16.47 15.04
CA VAL A 361 -0.88 15.18 14.43
C VAL A 361 -1.34 14.24 15.53
N TYR A 362 -2.50 13.61 15.33
CA TYR A 362 -3.07 12.65 16.27
C TYR A 362 -2.85 11.23 15.77
N ASP A 363 -3.21 10.97 14.50
CA ASP A 363 -3.01 9.69 13.84
C ASP A 363 -1.80 9.75 12.87
N PRO A 364 -0.78 8.89 13.03
CA PRO A 364 0.36 8.84 12.12
C PRO A 364 0.02 8.28 10.73
N THR A 365 -1.08 7.53 10.61
CA THR A 365 -1.55 6.93 9.35
C THR A 365 -2.46 7.85 8.54
N GLU A 366 -2.86 8.99 9.10
CA GLU A 366 -3.69 9.98 8.43
C GLU A 366 -3.04 10.41 7.10
N MET A 367 -3.85 10.43 6.04
CA MET A 367 -3.36 10.75 4.71
C MET A 367 -3.32 12.25 4.44
N TYR A 368 -2.25 12.70 3.78
CA TYR A 368 -2.13 14.06 3.28
C TYR A 368 -1.63 14.13 1.84
N VAL A 369 -1.86 15.29 1.22
CA VAL A 369 -1.39 15.61 -0.13
C VAL A 369 0.06 16.09 -0.04
N ASP A 370 1.02 15.23 -0.36
CA ASP A 370 2.45 15.58 -0.36
C ASP A 370 2.82 16.45 -1.55
N GLN A 371 2.42 16.02 -2.74
CA GLN A 371 2.68 16.73 -3.98
C GLN A 371 1.42 16.74 -4.83
N ALA A 372 1.16 17.90 -5.44
CA ALA A 372 0.09 18.05 -6.42
C ALA A 372 0.61 18.90 -7.58
N TRP A 373 0.55 18.37 -8.80
CA TRP A 373 1.00 19.09 -9.99
C TRP A 373 0.11 18.80 -11.20
N VAL A 374 0.33 19.56 -12.28
CA VAL A 374 -0.48 19.51 -13.50
C VAL A 374 0.37 19.11 -14.68
N GLY A 375 -0.15 18.18 -15.49
CA GLY A 375 0.39 17.76 -16.77
C GLY A 375 -0.41 18.34 -17.94
N ARG A 376 0.27 18.54 -19.07
CA ARG A 376 -0.37 18.92 -20.33
C ARG A 376 -1.04 17.69 -20.97
N GLY A 377 -2.24 17.87 -21.51
CA GLY A 377 -2.92 16.88 -22.35
C GLY A 377 -2.87 17.24 -23.83
N THR A 378 -3.56 16.45 -24.65
CA THR A 378 -3.71 16.69 -26.09
C THR A 378 -4.43 18.02 -26.31
N ALA A 379 -3.85 18.88 -27.13
CA ALA A 379 -4.43 20.18 -27.44
C ALA A 379 -5.07 20.16 -28.83
N GLN A 380 -6.28 20.70 -28.93
CA GLN A 380 -6.94 20.96 -30.20
C GLN A 380 -6.69 22.42 -30.60
N ARG A 381 -6.79 22.72 -31.89
CA ARG A 381 -6.59 24.06 -32.44
C ARG A 381 -7.75 24.43 -33.35
N SER A 382 -8.15 25.69 -33.33
CA SER A 382 -9.21 26.24 -34.16
C SER A 382 -8.79 27.61 -34.68
N PRO A 383 -9.06 27.93 -35.97
CA PRO A 383 -8.77 29.24 -36.51
C PRO A 383 -9.65 30.30 -35.84
N GLU A 384 -9.06 31.45 -35.53
CA GLU A 384 -9.73 32.62 -34.98
C GLU A 384 -9.56 33.78 -35.98
N PHE A 385 -10.63 34.07 -36.71
CA PHE A 385 -10.64 35.11 -37.73
C PHE A 385 -10.70 36.50 -37.08
N ARG A 386 -9.78 37.39 -37.48
CA ARG A 386 -9.66 38.77 -37.00
C ARG A 386 -9.83 39.75 -38.16
N ALA A 387 -10.06 41.02 -37.84
CA ALA A 387 -10.16 42.09 -38.82
C ALA A 387 -8.88 42.20 -39.69
N ARG A 388 -9.03 42.74 -40.90
CA ARG A 388 -7.94 42.93 -41.89
C ARG A 388 -7.29 41.62 -42.35
N GLY A 389 -8.09 40.56 -42.54
CA GLY A 389 -7.62 39.28 -43.10
C GLY A 389 -6.66 38.48 -42.22
N LYS A 390 -6.52 38.83 -40.93
CA LYS A 390 -5.63 38.11 -40.01
C LYS A 390 -6.31 36.86 -39.47
N VAL A 391 -5.62 35.71 -39.50
CA VAL A 391 -6.11 34.46 -38.92
C VAL A 391 -5.15 34.00 -37.82
N ASN A 392 -5.61 34.05 -36.59
CA ASN A 392 -4.89 33.49 -35.45
C ASN A 392 -5.29 32.02 -35.23
N MET A 393 -4.51 31.30 -34.44
CA MET A 393 -4.82 29.90 -34.10
C MET A 393 -5.09 29.76 -32.59
N LEU A 394 -6.37 29.64 -32.22
CA LEU A 394 -6.77 29.42 -30.84
C LEU A 394 -6.44 27.98 -30.44
N THR A 395 -5.88 27.79 -29.24
CA THR A 395 -5.53 26.46 -28.73
C THR A 395 -6.47 26.05 -27.59
N HIS A 396 -7.31 25.05 -27.82
CA HIS A 396 -8.13 24.39 -26.81
C HIS A 396 -7.29 23.38 -26.05
N ARG A 397 -6.94 23.71 -24.81
CA ARG A 397 -6.05 22.90 -23.98
C ARG A 397 -6.86 21.92 -23.15
N THR A 398 -6.36 20.70 -23.07
CA THR A 398 -6.72 19.75 -22.02
C THR A 398 -5.53 19.52 -21.10
N THR A 399 -5.81 19.13 -19.86
CA THR A 399 -4.78 18.91 -18.83
C THR A 399 -5.17 17.79 -17.89
N SER A 400 -4.20 17.05 -17.39
CA SER A 400 -4.40 16.11 -16.27
C SER A 400 -3.74 16.68 -15.02
N PHE A 401 -4.19 16.29 -13.84
CA PHE A 401 -3.45 16.53 -12.61
C PHE A 401 -2.93 15.21 -12.03
N SER A 402 -1.88 15.29 -11.24
CA SER A 402 -1.31 14.16 -10.52
C SER A 402 -1.13 14.55 -9.06
N VAL A 403 -1.47 13.62 -8.17
CA VAL A 403 -1.35 13.79 -6.74
C VAL A 403 -0.56 12.62 -6.16
N VAL A 404 0.34 12.93 -5.23
CA VAL A 404 1.00 11.93 -4.39
C VAL A 404 0.46 12.07 -2.98
N LEU A 405 -0.18 11.00 -2.52
CA LEU A 405 -0.68 10.85 -1.16
C LEU A 405 0.32 10.07 -0.32
N LYS A 406 0.56 10.55 0.90
CA LYS A 406 1.42 9.92 1.91
C LYS A 406 0.74 10.00 3.27
N GLU A 407 1.25 9.23 4.22
CA GLU A 407 0.83 9.24 5.61
C GLU A 407 1.58 10.31 6.42
N GLU A 408 0.95 10.85 7.47
CA GLU A 408 1.54 11.83 8.40
C GLU A 408 2.83 11.33 9.08
N LYS A 409 3.04 10.01 9.17
CA LYS A 409 4.32 9.38 9.54
C LYS A 409 5.52 9.99 8.79
N THR A 410 5.36 10.29 7.51
CA THR A 410 6.42 10.88 6.70
C THR A 410 6.74 12.32 7.13
N ARG A 411 5.74 13.09 7.58
CA ARG A 411 5.91 14.45 8.11
C ARG A 411 6.53 14.46 9.50
N MET A 412 6.16 13.51 10.36
CA MET A 412 6.82 13.32 11.66
C MET A 412 8.32 13.08 11.47
N ARG A 413 8.70 12.15 10.59
CA ARG A 413 10.11 11.93 10.25
C ARG A 413 10.78 13.19 9.71
N ILE A 414 10.15 13.91 8.78
CA ILE A 414 10.73 15.15 8.24
C ILE A 414 10.94 16.17 9.37
N SER A 415 10.01 16.28 10.31
CA SER A 415 10.14 17.18 11.46
C SER A 415 11.31 16.76 12.37
N GLU A 416 11.47 15.47 12.66
CA GLU A 416 12.63 14.95 13.40
C GLU A 416 13.95 15.22 12.67
N GLU A 417 13.99 15.04 11.34
CA GLU A 417 15.15 15.37 10.53
C GLU A 417 15.47 16.87 10.55
N ILE A 418 14.45 17.74 10.57
CA ILE A 418 14.61 19.18 10.71
C ILE A 418 15.18 19.51 12.10
N LYS A 419 14.60 18.95 13.17
CA LYS A 419 15.07 19.13 14.56
C LYS A 419 16.52 18.67 14.71
N LYS A 420 16.86 17.49 14.18
CA LYS A 420 18.22 16.96 14.17
C LYS A 420 19.17 17.83 13.34
N LYS A 421 18.74 18.31 12.18
CA LYS A 421 19.56 19.23 11.37
C LYS A 421 19.82 20.55 12.09
N ARG A 422 18.86 21.06 12.87
CA ARG A 422 19.03 22.25 13.71
C ARG A 422 19.98 21.96 14.88
N SER A 423 19.86 20.82 15.56
CA SER A 423 20.76 20.45 16.66
C SER A 423 22.19 20.18 16.20
N THR A 424 22.38 19.66 14.97
CA THR A 424 23.70 19.47 14.36
C THR A 424 24.30 20.78 13.85
N ARG A 425 23.50 21.83 13.61
CA ARG A 425 24.03 23.12 13.16
C ARG A 425 24.86 23.74 14.28
N LYS A 426 26.10 24.08 13.98
CA LYS A 426 26.99 24.78 14.92
C LYS A 426 26.33 26.09 15.38
N LEU A 427 26.49 26.40 16.65
CA LEU A 427 26.06 27.68 17.22
C LEU A 427 26.80 28.83 16.52
N TRP A 428 26.14 29.96 16.35
CA TRP A 428 26.80 31.17 15.89
C TRP A 428 27.77 31.66 16.97
N VAL A 429 29.01 31.95 16.57
CA VAL A 429 30.07 32.47 17.44
C VAL A 429 30.46 33.85 16.92
N ALA A 430 30.66 34.81 17.81
CA ALA A 430 30.99 36.19 17.45
C ALA A 430 32.30 36.29 16.62
N LEU A 431 33.33 35.54 17.03
CA LEU A 431 34.61 35.43 16.33
C LEU A 431 34.84 33.97 15.91
N PRO A 432 34.42 33.56 14.70
CA PRO A 432 34.58 32.18 14.26
C PRO A 432 35.98 31.92 13.70
N ASP A 433 36.54 30.75 14.01
CA ASP A 433 37.78 30.24 13.43
C ASP A 433 37.57 29.85 11.95
N ARG A 434 37.72 30.84 11.06
CA ARG A 434 37.67 30.61 9.62
C ARG A 434 39.03 30.08 9.16
N PRO A 435 39.08 28.99 8.39
CA PRO A 435 40.35 28.50 7.88
C PRO A 435 40.96 29.54 6.95
N VAL A 436 42.27 29.77 7.06
CA VAL A 436 43.02 30.56 6.08
C VAL A 436 43.04 29.75 4.79
N THR A 437 42.28 30.20 3.78
CA THR A 437 42.07 29.44 2.54
C THR A 437 43.25 29.53 1.57
N ALA A 438 44.21 30.42 1.82
CA ALA A 438 45.36 30.63 0.95
C ALA A 438 46.61 29.99 1.56
N GLN A 439 47.24 29.08 0.81
CA GLN A 439 48.52 28.47 1.18
C GLN A 439 49.67 29.29 0.58
N ARG A 440 50.69 29.58 1.41
CA ARG A 440 51.99 30.12 0.97
C ARG A 440 53.09 29.12 1.35
N GLN A 441 54.19 29.12 0.60
CA GLN A 441 55.34 28.23 0.84
C GLN A 441 56.27 28.73 1.95
N TYR A 442 55.91 29.80 2.65
CA TYR A 442 56.66 30.38 3.74
C TYR A 442 55.70 30.85 4.84
N CYS A 443 56.17 30.83 6.10
CA CYS A 443 55.43 31.36 7.24
C CYS A 443 55.35 32.89 7.14
N LEU A 444 54.18 33.45 7.43
CA LEU A 444 53.96 34.90 7.48
C LEU A 444 54.06 35.46 8.90
N TRP A 445 53.70 34.64 9.88
CA TRP A 445 53.77 34.88 11.31
C TRP A 445 53.98 33.55 12.02
#